data_AF-A0A140KCA2-F1
#
_entry.id   AF-A0A140KCA2-F1
#
_cell.length_a   1.000
_cell.length_b   1.000
_cell.length_c   1.000
_cell.angle_alpha   90.00
_cell.angle_beta   90.00
_cell.angle_gamma   90.00
#
_symmetry.space_group_name_H-M   'P 1'
#
loop_
_entity.id
_entity.type
_entity.pdbx_description
1 polymer ?
#
loop_
_entity_poly.entity_id
_entity_poly.type
_entity_poly.pdbx_seq_one_letter_code
_entity_poly.pdbx_strand_id
1 'polypeptide(L)'
;MNEPPEKDALVIEFKKERSIRRTIRVLKAKRSQIRKDLVQLITHLSMLMPLGKFASTTQLSDVDILKEALARLDDDVFAQLLIEVLQELK
;
A
#
# COMPACT_ATOMS: atom_id res chain seq x y z
N MET A 1 -47.03 16.96 -18.44
CA MET A 1 -45.59 16.96 -18.10
C MET A 1 -45.19 15.51 -17.96
N ASN A 2 -44.33 15.00 -18.85
CA ASN A 2 -43.96 13.58 -18.87
C ASN A 2 -42.96 13.31 -17.74
N GLU A 3 -43.36 12.54 -16.74
CA GLU A 3 -42.42 11.99 -15.75
C GLU A 3 -41.41 11.09 -16.48
N PRO A 4 -40.10 11.19 -16.19
CA PRO A 4 -39.14 10.24 -16.73
C PRO A 4 -39.49 8.85 -16.20
N PRO A 5 -39.48 7.80 -17.03
CA PRO A 5 -39.88 6.48 -16.59
C PRO A 5 -38.91 6.02 -15.49
N GLU A 6 -39.41 5.81 -14.27
CA GLU A 6 -38.62 5.41 -13.09
C GLU A 6 -37.67 4.23 -13.34
N LYS A 7 -38.01 3.36 -14.31
CA LYS A 7 -37.16 2.25 -14.77
C LYS A 7 -35.81 2.70 -15.31
N ASP A 8 -35.74 3.84 -16.01
CA ASP A 8 -34.47 4.33 -16.57
C ASP A 8 -33.59 4.94 -15.47
N ALA A 9 -34.18 5.61 -14.49
CA ALA A 9 -33.47 6.16 -13.34
C ALA A 9 -32.80 5.05 -12.49
N LEU A 10 -33.54 3.97 -12.21
CA LEU A 10 -33.00 2.82 -11.48
C LEU A 10 -31.85 2.15 -12.24
N VAL A 11 -31.99 1.95 -13.56
CA VAL A 11 -30.93 1.35 -14.38
C VAL A 11 -29.67 2.22 -14.39
N ILE A 12 -29.81 3.55 -14.40
CA ILE A 12 -28.68 4.49 -14.33
C ILE A 12 -27.96 4.36 -12.99
N GLU A 13 -28.70 4.34 -11.87
CA GLU A 13 -28.09 4.21 -10.55
C GLU A 13 -27.41 2.84 -10.36
N PHE A 14 -27.99 1.74 -10.85
CA PHE A 14 -27.32 0.44 -10.85
C PHE A 14 -26.03 0.42 -11.69
N LYS A 15 -26.02 1.08 -12.85
CA LYS A 15 -24.80 1.22 -13.67
C LYS A 15 -23.73 2.02 -12.93
N LYS A 16 -24.11 3.11 -12.27
CA LYS A 16 -23.22 3.96 -11.48
C LYS A 16 -22.62 3.20 -10.30
N GLU A 17 -23.46 2.54 -9.50
CA GLU A 17 -23.05 1.71 -8.38
C GLU A 17 -22.10 0.57 -8.84
N ARG A 18 -22.43 -0.11 -9.94
CA ARG A 18 -21.55 -1.15 -10.52
C ARG A 18 -20.20 -0.58 -10.96
N SER A 19 -20.20 0.61 -11.56
CA SER A 19 -18.97 1.30 -11.95
C SER A 19 -18.10 1.62 -10.73
N ILE A 20 -18.69 2.22 -9.69
CA ILE A 20 -18.02 2.53 -8.42
C ILE A 20 -17.41 1.26 -7.81
N ARG A 21 -18.19 0.17 -7.72
CA ARG A 21 -17.70 -1.10 -7.16
C ARG A 21 -16.54 -1.68 -7.96
N ARG A 22 -16.57 -1.59 -9.29
CA ARG A 22 -15.45 -2.02 -10.14
C ARG A 22 -14.21 -1.18 -9.89
N THR A 23 -14.36 0.14 -9.84
CA THR A 23 -13.25 1.06 -9.56
C THR A 23 -12.62 0.77 -8.19
N ILE A 24 -13.44 0.58 -7.15
CA ILE A 24 -12.96 0.22 -5.81
C ILE A 24 -12.17 -1.09 -5.85
N ARG A 25 -12.65 -2.12 -6.57
CA ARG A 25 -11.93 -3.40 -6.70
C ARG A 25 -10.57 -3.22 -7.36
N VAL A 26 -10.50 -2.44 -8.44
CA VAL A 26 -9.23 -2.14 -9.14
C VAL A 26 -8.28 -1.38 -8.23
N LEU A 27 -8.75 -0.36 -7.52
CA LEU A 27 -7.94 0.40 -6.58
C LEU A 27 -7.41 -0.47 -5.44
N LYS A 28 -8.25 -1.36 -4.88
CA LYS A 28 -7.82 -2.34 -3.87
C LYS A 28 -6.74 -3.28 -4.40
N ALA A 29 -6.89 -3.80 -5.62
CA ALA A 29 -5.90 -4.67 -6.25
C ALA A 29 -4.57 -3.93 -6.47
N LYS A 30 -4.61 -2.70 -7.01
CA LYS A 30 -3.42 -1.87 -7.19
C LYS A 30 -2.73 -1.55 -5.87
N ARG A 31 -3.48 -1.13 -4.85
CA ARG A 31 -2.93 -0.88 -3.50
C ARG A 31 -2.26 -2.12 -2.92
N SER A 32 -2.88 -3.30 -3.10
CA SER A 32 -2.28 -4.56 -2.66
C SER A 32 -0.98 -4.88 -3.38
N GLN A 33 -0.90 -4.64 -4.69
CA GLN A 33 0.34 -4.84 -5.45
C GLN A 33 1.45 -3.88 -5.01
N ILE A 34 1.16 -2.58 -4.93
CA ILE A 34 2.11 -1.57 -4.44
C ILE A 34 2.64 -1.97 -3.06
N ARG A 35 1.76 -2.42 -2.16
CA ARG A 35 2.18 -2.88 -0.83
C ARG A 35 3.15 -4.06 -0.90
N LYS A 36 2.92 -5.04 -1.77
CA LYS A 36 3.87 -6.16 -1.96
C LYS A 36 5.22 -5.67 -2.45
N ASP A 37 5.22 -4.76 -3.41
CA ASP A 37 6.46 -4.20 -3.98
C ASP A 37 7.26 -3.43 -2.91
N LEU A 38 6.58 -2.66 -2.04
CA LEU A 38 7.21 -1.95 -0.91
C LEU A 38 7.79 -2.92 0.13
N VAL A 39 7.08 -4.00 0.45
CA VAL A 39 7.60 -5.05 1.36
C VAL A 39 8.84 -5.71 0.77
N GLN A 40 8.84 -5.98 -0.54
CA GLN A 40 9.99 -6.53 -1.23
C GLN A 40 11.18 -5.56 -1.22
N LEU A 41 10.93 -4.27 -1.43
CA LEU A 41 11.97 -3.24 -1.34
C LEU A 41 12.60 -3.20 0.06
N ILE A 42 11.79 -3.17 1.13
CA ILE A 42 12.28 -3.23 2.52
C ILE A 42 13.14 -4.49 2.73
N THR A 43 12.69 -5.63 2.20
CA THR A 43 13.43 -6.90 2.27
C THR A 43 14.77 -6.82 1.54
N HIS A 44 14.85 -6.15 0.39
CA HIS A 44 16.13 -5.96 -0.31
C HIS A 44 17.04 -4.97 0.43
N LEU A 45 16.48 -3.88 0.98
CA LEU A 45 17.22 -2.92 1.78
C LEU A 45 17.85 -3.57 3.01
N SER A 46 17.14 -4.49 3.66
CA SER A 46 17.67 -5.22 4.81
C SER A 46 18.83 -6.17 4.46
N MET A 47 18.92 -6.64 3.21
CA MET A 47 20.06 -7.43 2.71
C MET A 47 21.31 -6.59 2.41
N LEU A 48 21.13 -5.32 2.06
CA LEU A 48 22.24 -4.39 1.77
C LEU A 48 22.91 -3.87 3.05
N MET A 49 22.24 -3.99 4.18
CA MET A 49 22.83 -3.72 5.48
C MET A 49 23.63 -4.95 5.96
N PRO A 50 24.80 -4.77 6.59
CA PRO A 50 25.59 -5.87 7.16
C PRO A 50 24.95 -6.38 8.46
N LEU A 51 23.66 -6.70 8.42
CA LEU A 51 22.88 -7.22 9.52
C LEU A 51 22.80 -8.73 9.31
N GLY A 52 23.80 -9.44 9.83
CA GLY A 52 23.99 -10.87 9.65
C GLY A 52 22.86 -11.79 10.14
N LYS A 53 21.67 -11.27 10.50
CA LYS A 53 20.55 -12.04 11.07
C LYS A 53 19.13 -11.50 10.75
N PHE A 54 18.91 -10.82 9.63
CA PHE A 54 17.54 -10.40 9.26
C PHE A 54 16.57 -11.58 9.03
N ALA A 55 17.09 -12.80 8.82
CA ALA A 55 16.30 -13.96 8.47
C ALA A 55 15.76 -14.80 9.66
N SER A 56 16.11 -14.52 10.92
CA SER A 56 15.69 -15.42 12.02
C SER A 56 15.24 -14.78 13.33
N THR A 57 15.52 -13.51 13.59
CA THR A 57 15.03 -12.81 14.80
C THR A 57 15.13 -11.31 14.58
N THR A 58 14.05 -10.65 14.18
CA THR A 58 13.99 -9.19 14.08
C THR A 58 14.16 -8.58 15.48
N GLN A 59 15.38 -8.20 15.86
CA GLN A 59 15.58 -7.44 17.09
C GLN A 59 15.15 -5.99 16.85
N LEU A 60 14.68 -5.29 17.89
CA LEU A 60 14.27 -3.88 17.76
C LEU A 60 15.37 -3.01 17.10
N SER A 61 16.64 -3.35 17.35
CA SER A 61 17.82 -2.69 16.78
C SER A 61 17.86 -2.69 15.25
N ASP A 62 17.37 -3.75 14.61
CA ASP A 62 17.44 -3.90 13.15
C ASP A 62 16.42 -3.00 12.43
N VAL A 63 15.29 -2.73 13.09
CA VAL A 63 14.23 -1.83 12.62
C VAL A 63 14.67 -0.37 12.70
N ASP A 64 15.39 0.00 13.76
CA ASP A 64 15.85 1.38 13.95
C ASP A 64 16.96 1.74 12.95
N ILE A 65 17.84 0.78 12.63
CA ILE A 65 18.85 0.93 11.58
C ILE A 65 18.19 1.10 10.19
N LEU A 66 17.14 0.33 9.88
CA LEU A 66 16.37 0.51 8.64
C LEU A 66 15.70 1.88 8.58
N LYS A 67 15.10 2.35 9.67
CA LYS A 67 14.50 3.70 9.71
C LYS A 67 15.52 4.80 9.44
N GLU A 68 16.72 4.68 10.01
CA GLU A 68 17.80 5.63 9.76
C GLU A 68 18.29 5.59 8.31
N ALA A 69 18.37 4.40 7.70
CA ALA A 69 18.68 4.25 6.28
C ALA A 69 17.60 4.85 5.38
N LEU A 70 16.32 4.66 5.72
CA LEU A 70 15.19 5.23 5.00
C LEU A 70 15.17 6.76 5.08
N ALA A 71 15.50 7.34 6.24
CA ALA A 71 15.59 8.79 6.42
C ALA A 71 16.68 9.45 5.56
N ARG A 72 17.60 8.67 4.98
CA ARG A 72 18.66 9.14 4.08
C ARG A 72 18.30 9.06 2.59
N LEU A 73 17.08 8.64 2.23
CA LEU A 73 16.65 8.49 0.83
C LEU A 73 16.37 9.83 0.11
N ASP A 74 16.50 10.96 0.80
CA ASP A 74 16.23 12.32 0.26
C ASP A 74 14.81 12.49 -0.33
N ASP A 75 13.89 11.63 0.12
CA ASP A 75 12.45 11.66 -0.17
C ASP A 75 11.68 11.33 1.12
N ASP A 76 11.37 12.38 1.88
CA ASP A 76 10.72 12.27 3.20
C ASP A 76 9.36 11.58 3.13
N VAL A 77 8.60 11.80 2.04
CA VAL A 77 7.27 11.22 1.86
C VAL A 77 7.38 9.72 1.61
N PHE A 78 8.32 9.33 0.76
CA PHE A 78 8.58 7.92 0.48
C PHE A 78 9.18 7.19 1.67
N ALA A 79 10.10 7.83 2.41
CA ALA A 79 10.67 7.29 3.64
C ALA A 79 9.58 7.02 4.68
N GLN A 80 8.67 7.98 4.90
CA GLN A 80 7.55 7.83 5.82
C GLN A 80 6.62 6.68 5.42
N LEU A 81 6.31 6.54 4.13
CA LEU A 81 5.51 5.43 3.61
C LEU A 81 6.16 4.07 3.91
N LEU A 82 7.47 3.95 3.72
CA LEU A 82 8.21 2.72 4.01
C LEU A 82 8.26 2.41 5.51
N ILE A 83 8.36 3.43 6.37
CA ILE A 83 8.28 3.29 7.82
C ILE A 83 6.91 2.76 8.26
N GLU A 84 5.82 3.29 7.70
CA GLU A 84 4.46 2.82 7.98
C GLU A 84 4.29 1.35 7.57
N VAL A 85 4.76 0.98 6.36
CA VAL A 85 4.74 -0.42 5.91
C VAL A 85 5.56 -1.32 6.84
N LEU A 86 6.72 -0.87 7.31
CA LEU A 86 7.57 -1.61 8.24
C LEU A 86 6.92 -1.81 9.62
N GLN A 87 6.17 -0.82 10.12
CA GLN A 87 5.42 -0.93 11.38
C GLN A 87 4.27 -1.92 11.28
N GLU A 88 3.59 -1.99 10.14
CA GLU A 88 2.49 -2.94 9.89
C GLU A 88 2.98 -4.39 9.70
N LEU A 89 4.27 -4.62 9.48
CA LEU A 89 4.88 -5.95 9.37
C LEU A 89 5.26 -6.57 10.72
N LYS A 90 5.32 -5.77 11.80
CA LYS A 90 5.50 -6.27 13.18
C LYS A 90 4.23 -6.94 13.69
#